data_AF-F8GJ71-F1
#
_entry.id   AF-F8GJ71-F1
#
_cell.length_a   1.000
_cell.length_b   1.000
_cell.length_c   1.000
_cell.angle_alpha   90.00
_cell.angle_beta   90.00
_cell.angle_gamma   90.00
#
_symmetry.space_group_name_H-M   'P 1'
#
loop_
_entity.id
_entity.type
_entity.pdbx_description
1 polymer ?
#
loop_
_entity_poly.entity_id
_entity_poly.type
_entity_poly.pdbx_seq_one_letter_code
_entity_poly.pdbx_strand_id
1 'polypeptide(L)'
;MKFDPEFYTITIRKEKIDNEILYVGRVAEFSNISVYEEDFETARNLIIDAIQTLKKIADENHTDFPLPYLASSSEFHERVSSFS
;
A
#
# COMPACT_ATOMS: atom_id res chain seq x y z
N MET A 1 11.27 11.59 12.70
CA MET A 1 11.16 10.79 11.46
C MET A 1 10.01 11.35 10.66
N LYS A 2 10.22 11.67 9.37
CA LYS A 2 9.14 12.13 8.50
C LYS A 2 8.28 10.90 8.18
N PHE A 3 6.98 10.96 8.47
CA PHE A 3 6.06 9.92 8.04
C PHE A 3 6.05 9.90 6.51
N ASP A 4 6.31 8.73 5.95
CA ASP A 4 6.30 8.54 4.51
C ASP A 4 5.37 7.35 4.20
N PRO A 5 4.20 7.62 3.58
CA PRO A 5 3.22 6.60 3.26
C PRO A 5 3.72 5.61 2.20
N GLU A 6 4.79 5.93 1.47
CA GLU A 6 5.34 5.03 0.44
C GLU A 6 6.10 3.83 1.03
N PHE A 7 6.44 3.84 2.33
CA PHE A 7 6.99 2.66 2.97
C PHE A 7 5.96 1.55 3.23
N TYR A 8 4.67 1.86 3.14
CA TYR A 8 3.62 0.85 3.31
C TYR A 8 3.51 -0.05 2.08
N THR A 9 3.06 -1.28 2.30
CA THR A 9 2.90 -2.24 1.21
C THR A 9 1.63 -1.92 0.42
N ILE A 10 1.79 -1.04 -0.57
CA ILE A 10 0.71 -0.64 -1.47
C ILE A 10 0.69 -1.58 -2.68
N THR A 11 -0.45 -2.21 -2.90
CA THR A 11 -0.71 -3.05 -4.07
C THR A 11 -1.78 -2.41 -4.93
N ILE A 12 -1.51 -2.25 -6.23
CA ILE A 12 -2.49 -1.76 -7.20
C ILE A 12 -2.60 -2.80 -8.30
N ARG A 13 -3.80 -3.33 -8.50
CA ARG A 13 -4.05 -4.40 -9.46
C ARG A 13 -5.30 -4.11 -10.26
N LYS A 14 -5.26 -4.41 -11.57
CA LYS A 14 -6.47 -4.45 -12.40
C LYS A 14 -7.35 -5.63 -11.99
N GLU A 15 -8.59 -5.35 -11.61
CA GLU A 15 -9.61 -6.36 -11.37
C GLU A 15 -10.83 -6.09 -12.22
N LYS A 16 -11.52 -7.17 -12.59
CA LYS A 16 -12.77 -7.08 -13.33
C LYS A 16 -13.92 -7.10 -12.33
N ILE A 17 -14.61 -5.97 -12.17
CA ILE A 17 -15.71 -5.78 -11.22
C ILE A 17 -16.91 -5.31 -12.03
N ASP A 18 -18.07 -5.96 -11.85
CA ASP A 18 -19.33 -5.61 -12.54
C ASP A 18 -19.19 -5.40 -14.06
N ASN A 19 -18.32 -6.21 -14.67
CA ASN A 19 -18.00 -6.22 -16.09
C ASN A 19 -17.11 -5.06 -16.60
N GLU A 20 -16.58 -4.24 -15.70
CA GLU A 20 -15.60 -3.18 -15.96
C GLU A 20 -14.21 -3.54 -15.42
N ILE A 21 -13.15 -2.97 -15.99
CA ILE A 21 -11.77 -3.17 -15.52
C ILE A 21 -11.36 -1.94 -14.71
N LEU A 22 -11.19 -2.13 -13.41
CA LEU A 22 -10.80 -1.07 -12.48
C LEU A 22 -9.44 -1.38 -11.86
N TYR A 23 -8.67 -0.35 -11.56
CA TYR A 23 -7.49 -0.44 -10.71
C TYR A 23 -7.92 -0.44 -9.25
N VAL A 24 -7.66 -1.56 -8.58
CA VAL A 24 -7.94 -1.74 -7.17
C VAL A 24 -6.65 -1.54 -6.39
N GLY A 25 -6.58 -0.42 -5.66
CA GLY A 25 -5.53 -0.11 -4.71
C GLY A 25 -5.87 -0.70 -3.34
N ARG A 26 -4.93 -1.40 -2.72
CA ARG A 26 -5.05 -1.96 -1.35
C ARG A 26 -3.74 -1.79 -0.60
N VAL A 27 -3.83 -1.68 0.73
CA VAL A 27 -2.67 -1.59 1.62
C VAL A 27 -2.61 -2.86 2.46
N ALA A 28 -1.48 -3.58 2.45
CA ALA A 28 -1.41 -4.89 3.12
C ALA A 28 -1.60 -4.78 4.63
N GLU A 29 -1.09 -3.70 5.22
CA GLU A 29 -1.23 -3.39 6.65
C GLU A 29 -2.66 -2.95 7.02
N PHE A 30 -3.45 -2.53 6.03
CA PHE A 30 -4.82 -2.06 6.21
C PHE A 30 -5.77 -2.73 5.22
N SER A 31 -6.23 -3.93 5.57
CA SER A 31 -7.23 -4.67 4.79
C SER A 31 -8.59 -3.97 4.66
N ASN A 32 -8.84 -2.95 5.48
CA ASN A 32 -10.04 -2.09 5.40
C ASN A 32 -9.90 -0.95 4.38
N ILE A 33 -8.70 -0.69 3.86
CA ILE A 33 -8.47 0.32 2.82
C ILE A 33 -8.50 -0.36 1.46
N SER A 34 -9.45 0.04 0.63
CA SER A 34 -9.48 -0.33 -0.78
C SER A 34 -10.01 0.84 -1.59
N VAL A 35 -9.33 1.14 -2.68
CA VAL A 35 -9.68 2.21 -3.62
C VAL A 35 -9.92 1.56 -4.97
N TYR A 36 -10.95 2.01 -5.68
CA TYR A 36 -11.37 1.48 -6.97
C TYR A 36 -11.44 2.64 -7.95
N GLU A 37 -10.54 2.68 -8.92
CA GLU A 37 -10.45 3.77 -9.88
C GLU A 37 -10.22 3.25 -11.29
N GLU A 38 -10.59 4.05 -12.29
CA GLU A 38 -10.34 3.73 -13.70
C GLU A 38 -8.88 3.95 -14.11
N ASP A 39 -8.15 4.77 -13.34
CA ASP A 39 -6.76 5.15 -13.60
C ASP A 39 -5.80 4.72 -12.48
N PHE A 40 -4.60 4.33 -12.88
CA PHE A 40 -3.56 3.86 -11.96
C PHE A 40 -3.02 4.99 -11.06
N GLU A 41 -2.77 6.17 -11.63
CA GLU A 41 -2.20 7.30 -10.92
C GLU A 41 -3.20 7.82 -9.88
N THR A 42 -4.47 7.90 -10.25
CA THR A 42 -5.55 8.27 -9.33
C THR A 42 -5.68 7.28 -8.19
N ALA A 43 -5.71 5.96 -8.49
CA ALA A 43 -5.76 4.92 -7.45
C ALA A 43 -4.59 5.05 -6.46
N ARG A 44 -3.37 5.28 -6.99
CA ARG A 44 -2.16 5.44 -6.17
C ARG A 44 -2.24 6.67 -5.27
N ASN A 45 -2.60 7.82 -5.83
CA ASN A 45 -2.67 9.08 -5.10
C ASN A 45 -3.71 9.02 -3.98
N LEU A 46 -4.87 8.41 -4.24
CA LEU A 46 -5.91 8.22 -3.22
C LEU A 46 -5.48 7.29 -2.09
N ILE A 47 -4.75 6.20 -2.39
CA ILE A 47 -4.22 5.32 -1.33
C ILE A 47 -3.21 6.07 -0.46
N ILE A 48 -2.30 6.85 -1.07
CA ILE A 48 -1.31 7.65 -0.35
C ILE A 48 -2.01 8.68 0.56
N ASP A 49 -3.00 9.38 0.04
CA ASP A 49 -3.78 10.36 0.78
C ASP A 49 -4.58 9.71 1.93
N ALA A 50 -5.16 8.53 1.68
CA ALA A 50 -5.85 7.75 2.72
C ALA A 50 -4.91 7.37 3.87
N ILE A 51 -3.72 6.88 3.56
CA ILE A 51 -2.70 6.53 4.57
C ILE A 51 -2.30 7.78 5.38
N GLN A 52 -2.07 8.93 4.71
CA GLN A 52 -1.73 10.19 5.37
C GLN A 52 -2.86 10.70 6.28
N THR A 53 -4.10 10.64 5.79
CA THR A 53 -5.29 11.06 6.54
C THR A 53 -5.49 10.19 7.77
N LEU A 54 -5.39 8.86 7.62
CA LEU A 54 -5.51 7.94 8.75
C LEU A 54 -4.39 8.15 9.77
N LYS A 55 -3.17 8.43 9.32
CA LYS A 55 -2.06 8.74 10.22
C LYS A 55 -2.34 10.00 11.03
N LYS A 56 -2.83 11.05 10.38
CA LYS A 56 -3.21 12.31 11.04
C LYS A 56 -4.31 12.07 12.09
N ILE A 57 -5.35 11.32 11.75
CA ILE A 57 -6.44 10.97 12.68
C ILE A 57 -5.90 10.15 13.85
N ALA A 58 -4.98 9.21 13.60
CA ALA A 58 -4.38 8.40 14.66
C ALA A 58 -3.50 9.23 15.60
N ASP A 59 -2.75 10.18 15.06
CA ASP A 59 -1.96 11.14 15.84
C ASP A 59 -2.86 12.05 16.70
N GLU A 60 -3.98 12.53 16.15
CA GLU A 60 -4.97 13.33 16.88
C GLU A 60 -5.62 12.52 18.01
N ASN A 61 -6.03 11.28 17.73
CA ASN A 61 -6.70 10.41 18.71
C ASN A 61 -5.74 9.69 19.67
N HIS A 62 -4.43 9.83 19.48
CA HIS A 62 -3.40 9.12 20.23
C HIS A 62 -3.58 7.60 20.18
N THR A 63 -4.04 7.10 19.02
CA THR A 63 -4.28 5.67 18.78
C THR A 63 -3.10 5.03 18.08
N ASP A 64 -2.87 3.74 18.35
CA ASP A 64 -1.86 2.96 17.65
C ASP A 64 -2.11 2.93 16.15
N PHE A 65 -1.05 3.21 15.38
CA PHE A 65 -1.04 3.13 13.93
C PHE A 65 -0.06 2.05 13.50
N PRO A 66 -0.47 1.07 12.66
CA PRO A 66 0.43 0.00 12.25
C PRO A 66 1.64 0.58 11.52
N LEU A 67 2.82 0.06 11.82
CA LEU A 67 4.05 0.45 11.16
C LEU A 67 4.14 -0.26 9.80
N PRO A 68 4.78 0.37 8.80
CA PRO A 68 4.98 -0.25 7.50
C PRO A 68 5.84 -1.51 7.63
N TYR A 69 5.56 -2.51 6.80
CA TYR A 69 6.42 -3.68 6.71
C TYR A 69 7.78 -3.31 6.11
N LEU A 70 8.80 -3.19 6.96
CA LEU A 70 10.18 -3.00 6.54
C LEU A 70 10.81 -4.36 6.32
N ALA A 71 10.77 -4.86 5.08
CA ALA A 71 11.50 -6.06 4.69
C ALA A 71 12.99 -5.85 5.02
N SER A 72 13.52 -6.66 5.92
CA SER A 72 14.94 -6.57 6.29
C SER A 72 15.80 -7.15 5.16
N SER A 73 16.99 -6.59 4.94
CA SER A 73 17.91 -7.08 3.88
C SER A 73 18.26 -8.57 4.01
N SER A 74 18.08 -9.17 5.19
CA SER A 74 18.23 -10.60 5.46
C SER A 74 17.06 -11.48 4.98
N GLU A 75 15.99 -10.94 4.40
CA GLU A 75 14.91 -11.75 3.83
C GLU A 75 15.14 -12.08 2.34
N PHE A 76 16.08 -11.39 1.69
CA PHE A 76 16.46 -11.64 0.29
C PHE A 76 17.70 -12.54 0.20
N HIS A 77 17.71 -13.69 0.89
CA HIS A 77 18.74 -14.71 0.67
C HIS A 77 18.45 -15.51 -0.61
N GLU A 78 19.22 -15.18 -1.65
CA GLU A 78 19.69 -16.04 -2.75
C GLU A 78 18.64 -16.83 -3.55
N ARG A 79 18.19 -16.23 -4.66
CA ARG A 79 17.91 -16.98 -5.89
C ARG A 79 18.64 -16.37 -7.08
N VAL A 80 19.96 -16.27 -6.97
CA VAL A 80 20.81 -16.21 -8.17
C VAL A 80 20.92 -17.64 -8.70
N SER A 81 20.00 -18.02 -9.59
CA SER A 81 20.20 -19.20 -10.43
C SER A 81 21.38 -18.90 -11.35
N SER A 82 22.56 -19.41 -11.02
CA SER A 82 23.70 -19.44 -11.93
C SER A 82 23.29 -20.25 -13.15
N PHE A 83 23.03 -19.59 -14.27
CA PHE A 83 23.02 -20.24 -15.58
C PHE A 83 24.49 -20.37 -16.02
N SER A 84 24.99 -21.60 -16.07
CA SER A 84 26.25 -21.99 -16.72
C SER A 84 25.98 -23.15 -17.66
#